data_AF-A0A4Q5YTB9-F1
#
_entry.id   AF-A0A4Q5YTB9-F1
#
_cell.length_a   1.000
_cell.length_b   1.000
_cell.length_c   1.000
_cell.angle_alpha   90.00
_cell.angle_beta   90.00
_cell.angle_gamma   90.00
#
_symmetry.space_group_name_H-M   'P 1'
#
loop_
_entity.id
_entity.type
_entity.pdbx_description
1 polymer ?
#
loop_
_entity_poly.entity_id
_entity_poly.type
_entity_poly.pdbx_seq_one_letter_code
_entity_poly.pdbx_strand_id
1 'polypeptide(L)'
;MFIEQPLEEGNYLKAPNWASLFHPWTSGFINPELSVWNYVGLVICLLVGIQVLRLRGNHDYRTYFPLFYIATFSIMTVVQKNAVANYTYLFMLPLVFQMVDFRNRTSVVFLLAFNIAAAVHPSLWWRIGQPYYQTGGEIFSKPVYILEYRIELFIVGYLLYLVVSAQKQLKLAPHLVPIPPLRPEPNRM
;
A
#
# COMPACT_ATOMS: atom_id res chain seq x y z
N MET A 1 -25.57 -18.18 5.69
CA MET A 1 -24.28 -18.35 4.99
C MET A 1 -23.67 -17.05 4.44
N PHE A 2 -24.44 -16.06 3.96
CA PHE A 2 -23.87 -14.79 3.43
C PHE A 2 -23.75 -13.62 4.44
N ILE A 3 -24.37 -13.71 5.62
CA ILE A 3 -24.36 -12.61 6.63
C ILE A 3 -23.20 -12.76 7.64
N GLU A 4 -22.67 -13.96 7.84
CA GLU A 4 -21.54 -14.22 8.76
C GLU A 4 -20.17 -14.00 8.10
N GLN A 5 -20.10 -14.15 6.78
CA GLN A 5 -18.90 -13.93 5.98
C GLN A 5 -18.19 -12.58 6.25
N PRO A 6 -18.87 -11.43 6.33
CA PRO A 6 -18.23 -10.13 6.55
C PRO A 6 -17.62 -9.97 7.96
N LEU A 7 -18.23 -10.59 8.98
CA LEU A 7 -17.76 -10.50 10.37
C LEU A 7 -16.53 -11.39 10.59
N GLU A 8 -16.50 -12.56 9.95
CA GLU A 8 -15.37 -13.49 10.06
C GLU A 8 -14.24 -13.20 9.06
N GLU A 9 -14.50 -12.49 7.96
CA GLU A 9 -13.48 -12.03 7.02
C GLU A 9 -12.38 -11.18 7.68
N GLY A 10 -12.70 -10.55 8.82
CA GLY A 10 -11.74 -9.81 9.65
C GLY A 10 -10.77 -10.69 10.45
N ASN A 11 -11.01 -12.00 10.51
CA ASN A 11 -10.14 -12.96 11.20
C ASN A 11 -9.16 -13.64 10.25
N TYR A 12 -9.51 -13.74 8.96
CA TYR A 12 -8.66 -14.37 7.95
C TYR A 12 -7.49 -13.49 7.56
N LEU A 13 -6.28 -14.00 7.72
CA LEU A 13 -5.10 -13.36 7.15
C LEU A 13 -5.20 -13.39 5.63
N LYS A 14 -5.11 -12.21 5.01
CA LYS A 14 -5.12 -12.04 3.57
C LYS A 14 -3.76 -11.47 3.15
N ALA A 15 -2.94 -12.33 2.54
CA ALA A 15 -1.69 -11.89 1.92
C ALA A 15 -1.98 -11.06 0.66
N PRO A 16 -1.10 -10.12 0.27
CA PRO A 16 0.21 -9.82 0.84
C PRO A 16 0.15 -8.74 1.94
N ASN A 17 0.85 -8.97 3.04
CA ASN A 17 1.02 -7.99 4.11
C ASN A 17 2.30 -8.28 4.92
N TRP A 18 2.69 -7.38 5.81
CA TRP A 18 3.90 -7.56 6.60
C TRP A 18 3.88 -8.81 7.50
N ALA A 19 2.71 -9.26 7.96
CA ALA A 19 2.60 -10.40 8.87
C ALA A 19 2.87 -11.69 8.09
N SER A 20 2.31 -11.88 6.90
CA SER A 20 2.68 -13.00 6.02
C SER A 20 4.12 -12.92 5.53
N LEU A 21 4.64 -11.72 5.28
CA LEU A 21 6.03 -11.56 4.85
C LEU A 21 7.03 -11.95 5.94
N PHE A 22 6.83 -11.51 7.19
CA PHE A 22 7.79 -11.71 8.28
C PHE A 22 7.59 -12.98 9.10
N HIS A 23 6.40 -13.58 9.07
CA HIS A 23 6.10 -14.80 9.82
C HIS A 23 7.16 -15.92 9.62
N PRO A 24 7.58 -16.25 8.37
CA PRO A 24 8.54 -17.34 8.10
C PRO A 24 9.93 -17.14 8.71
N TRP A 25 10.27 -15.88 9.01
CA TRP A 25 11.59 -15.46 9.47
C TRP A 25 11.66 -15.15 10.96
N THR A 26 10.49 -15.00 11.59
CA THR A 26 10.39 -14.57 12.99
C THR A 26 9.93 -15.69 13.91
N SER A 27 9.85 -16.93 13.42
CA SER A 27 9.44 -18.11 14.18
C SER A 27 8.12 -17.90 14.97
N GLY A 28 7.18 -17.15 14.38
CA GLY A 28 5.89 -16.83 15.00
C GLY A 28 5.88 -15.65 15.98
N PHE A 29 6.94 -14.85 16.07
CA PHE A 29 6.93 -13.60 16.87
C PHE A 29 5.77 -12.67 16.46
N ILE A 30 5.55 -12.54 15.15
CA ILE A 30 4.38 -11.86 14.61
C ILE A 30 3.28 -12.91 14.45
N ASN A 31 2.55 -13.18 15.52
CA ASN A 31 1.37 -14.03 15.47
C ASN A 31 0.14 -13.19 15.05
N PRO A 32 -0.39 -13.34 13.82
CA PRO A 32 -1.51 -12.54 13.31
C PRO A 32 -2.86 -12.82 13.99
N GLU A 33 -2.94 -13.89 14.79
CA GLU A 33 -4.11 -14.20 15.61
C GLU A 33 -4.15 -13.34 16.88
N LEU A 34 -3.00 -12.83 17.34
CA LEU A 34 -2.94 -11.91 18.47
C LEU A 34 -3.47 -10.52 18.07
N SER A 35 -4.53 -10.10 18.74
CA SER A 35 -5.17 -8.78 18.55
C SER A 35 -4.18 -7.60 18.67
N VAL A 36 -3.10 -7.77 19.43
CA VAL A 36 -2.03 -6.75 19.61
C VAL A 36 -1.50 -6.25 18.26
N TRP A 37 -1.27 -7.13 17.28
CA TRP A 37 -0.73 -6.73 15.98
C TRP A 37 -1.71 -5.89 15.15
N ASN A 38 -3.02 -6.07 15.34
CA ASN A 38 -4.02 -5.20 14.73
C ASN A 38 -3.95 -3.79 15.32
N TYR A 39 -3.77 -3.67 16.65
CA TYR A 39 -3.60 -2.37 17.31
C TYR A 39 -2.28 -1.70 16.92
N VAL A 40 -1.18 -2.46 16.80
CA VAL A 40 0.09 -1.92 16.32
C VAL A 40 -0.07 -1.40 14.89
N GLY A 41 -0.70 -2.17 14.00
CA GLY A 41 -1.00 -1.74 12.63
C GLY A 41 -1.86 -0.47 12.60
N LEU A 42 -2.89 -0.38 13.43
CA LEU A 42 -3.73 0.81 13.57
C LEU A 42 -2.91 2.03 14.02
N VAL A 43 -2.07 1.89 15.04
CA VAL A 43 -1.21 2.97 15.53
C VAL A 43 -0.27 3.43 14.42
N ILE A 44 0.34 2.52 13.66
CA ILE A 44 1.21 2.89 12.52
C ILE A 44 0.43 3.65 11.45
N CYS A 45 -0.77 3.19 11.09
CA CYS A 45 -1.64 3.90 10.14
C CYS A 45 -1.93 5.33 10.61
N LEU A 46 -2.30 5.50 11.89
CA LEU A 46 -2.57 6.81 12.47
C LEU A 46 -1.33 7.70 12.46
N LEU A 47 -0.16 7.17 12.83
CA LEU A 47 1.10 7.92 12.83
C LEU A 47 1.47 8.38 11.41
N VAL A 48 1.33 7.51 10.40
CA VAL A 48 1.57 7.90 9.01
C VAL A 48 0.55 8.94 8.55
N GLY A 49 -0.74 8.77 8.86
CA GLY A 49 -1.77 9.75 8.53
C GLY A 49 -1.51 11.12 9.15
N ILE A 50 -1.20 11.16 10.45
CA ILE A 50 -0.83 12.39 11.18
C ILE A 50 0.43 13.02 10.57
N GLN A 51 1.43 12.22 10.25
CA GLN A 51 2.66 12.72 9.64
C GLN A 51 2.38 13.37 8.29
N VAL A 52 1.54 12.77 7.45
CA VAL A 52 1.18 13.33 6.15
C VAL A 52 0.33 14.60 6.31
N LEU A 53 -0.61 14.62 7.25
CA LEU A 53 -1.37 15.83 7.62
C LEU A 53 -0.47 16.97 8.07
N ARG A 54 0.58 16.68 8.86
CA ARG A 54 1.58 17.68 9.25
C ARG A 54 2.39 18.20 8.06
N LEU A 55 2.68 17.34 7.09
CA LEU A 55 3.37 17.72 5.86
C LEU A 55 2.48 18.47 4.85
N ARG A 56 1.17 18.57 5.10
CA ARG A 56 0.23 19.31 4.25
C ARG A 56 0.67 20.75 4.00
N GLY A 57 1.14 21.48 5.02
CA GLY A 57 1.47 22.90 4.89
C GLY A 57 0.39 23.71 4.14
N ASN A 58 0.82 24.49 3.14
CA ASN A 58 -0.04 25.30 2.26
C ASN A 58 -0.36 24.62 0.90
N HIS A 59 -0.17 23.31 0.77
CA HIS A 59 -0.44 22.62 -0.48
C HIS A 59 -1.92 22.73 -0.86
N ASP A 60 -2.20 22.94 -2.15
CA ASP A 60 -3.55 22.87 -2.69
C ASP A 60 -4.15 21.49 -2.42
N TYR A 61 -5.45 21.47 -2.12
CA TYR A 61 -6.20 20.25 -1.85
C TYR A 61 -6.06 19.23 -2.99
N ARG A 62 -6.01 19.70 -4.24
CA ARG A 62 -5.86 18.85 -5.43
C ARG A 62 -4.55 18.06 -5.44
N THR A 63 -3.49 18.58 -4.83
CA THR A 63 -2.19 17.92 -4.75
C THR A 63 -2.04 17.12 -3.46
N TYR A 64 -2.47 17.70 -2.35
CA TYR A 64 -2.33 17.08 -1.04
C TYR A 64 -3.22 15.84 -0.88
N PHE A 65 -4.48 15.92 -1.31
CA PHE A 65 -5.46 14.87 -1.03
C PHE A 65 -5.09 13.51 -1.63
N PRO A 66 -4.65 13.42 -2.91
CA PRO A 66 -4.27 12.11 -3.43
C PRO A 66 -2.97 11.59 -2.83
N LEU A 67 -2.00 12.44 -2.47
CA LEU A 67 -0.78 12.01 -1.76
C LEU A 67 -1.10 11.50 -0.34
N PHE A 68 -2.04 12.15 0.36
CA PHE A 68 -2.56 11.67 1.64
C PHE A 68 -3.25 10.31 1.49
N TYR A 69 -4.11 10.19 0.48
CA TYR A 69 -4.78 8.94 0.17
C TYR A 69 -3.79 7.81 -0.13
N ILE A 70 -2.81 8.06 -1.00
CA ILE A 70 -1.79 7.07 -1.38
C ILE A 70 -1.00 6.61 -0.15
N ALA A 71 -0.53 7.54 0.69
CA ALA A 71 0.25 7.21 1.87
C ALA A 71 -0.56 6.40 2.89
N THR A 72 -1.79 6.82 3.18
CA THR A 72 -2.66 6.16 4.17
C THR A 72 -3.14 4.80 3.68
N PHE A 73 -3.57 4.68 2.42
CA PHE A 73 -3.99 3.41 1.85
C PHE A 73 -2.84 2.41 1.72
N SER A 74 -1.66 2.88 1.28
CA SER A 74 -0.49 2.02 1.11
C SER A 74 -0.01 1.46 2.45
N ILE A 75 0.10 2.30 3.49
CA ILE A 75 0.50 1.81 4.81
C ILE A 75 -0.56 0.87 5.39
N MET A 76 -1.84 1.19 5.23
CA MET A 76 -2.95 0.37 5.67
C MET A 76 -2.88 -1.03 5.07
N THR A 77 -2.60 -1.12 3.77
CA THR A 77 -2.44 -2.39 3.06
C THR A 77 -1.26 -3.21 3.56
N VAL A 78 -0.16 -2.55 3.94
CA VAL A 78 1.03 -3.23 4.47
C VAL A 78 0.80 -3.77 5.88
N VAL A 79 0.19 -2.98 6.76
CA VAL A 79 0.16 -3.28 8.21
C VAL A 79 -1.09 -4.01 8.69
N GLN A 80 -2.19 -3.96 7.95
CA GLN A 80 -3.42 -4.63 8.34
C GLN A 80 -3.50 -6.04 7.76
N LYS A 81 -3.79 -7.03 8.62
CA LYS A 81 -3.84 -8.45 8.24
C LYS A 81 -4.94 -8.83 7.24
N ASN A 82 -5.99 -8.01 7.12
CA ASN A 82 -7.15 -8.28 6.26
C ASN A 82 -7.15 -7.47 4.96
N ALA A 83 -6.10 -6.67 4.71
CA ALA A 83 -6.06 -5.83 3.53
C ALA A 83 -5.77 -6.67 2.30
N VAL A 84 -6.76 -6.80 1.41
CA VAL A 84 -6.62 -7.61 0.20
C VAL A 84 -5.90 -6.81 -0.86
N ALA A 85 -4.88 -7.40 -1.50
CA ALA A 85 -4.24 -6.84 -2.69
C ALA A 85 -5.24 -6.55 -3.84
N ASN A 86 -6.39 -7.23 -3.86
CA ASN A 86 -7.51 -6.94 -4.76
C ASN A 86 -8.02 -5.49 -4.64
N TYR A 87 -7.85 -4.84 -3.50
CA TYR A 87 -8.25 -3.44 -3.39
C TYR A 87 -7.17 -2.50 -3.93
N THR A 88 -5.92 -2.95 -4.02
CA THR A 88 -4.81 -2.13 -4.47
C THR A 88 -5.01 -1.61 -5.89
N TYR A 89 -5.54 -2.41 -6.83
CA TYR A 89 -5.77 -1.93 -8.21
C TYR A 89 -6.92 -0.93 -8.32
N LEU A 90 -8.00 -1.11 -7.54
CA LEU A 90 -9.21 -0.27 -7.55
C LEU A 90 -8.92 1.18 -7.13
N PHE A 91 -7.84 1.36 -6.38
CA PHE A 91 -7.49 2.62 -5.72
C PHE A 91 -6.21 3.25 -6.25
N MET A 92 -5.60 2.68 -7.28
CA MET A 92 -4.33 3.13 -7.90
C MET A 92 -4.51 4.18 -9.01
N LEU A 93 -5.73 4.47 -9.46
CA LEU A 93 -5.98 5.50 -10.49
C LEU A 93 -5.41 6.89 -10.12
N PRO A 94 -5.53 7.40 -8.87
CA PRO A 94 -4.88 8.65 -8.47
C PRO A 94 -3.34 8.57 -8.48
N LEU A 95 -2.79 7.37 -8.25
CA LEU A 95 -1.36 7.09 -8.17
C LEU A 95 -0.67 7.16 -9.54
N VAL A 96 -1.35 6.68 -10.59
CA VAL A 96 -0.93 6.75 -11.99
C VAL A 96 -0.73 8.21 -12.42
N PHE A 97 -1.63 9.11 -12.05
CA PHE A 97 -1.63 10.48 -12.59
C PHE A 97 -0.83 11.50 -11.78
N GLN A 98 -0.56 11.29 -10.49
CA GLN A 98 0.16 12.28 -9.67
C GLN A 98 1.59 11.94 -9.28
N MET A 99 1.96 10.66 -9.17
CA MET A 99 3.27 10.30 -8.62
C MET A 99 4.24 9.69 -9.63
N VAL A 100 3.73 9.18 -10.75
CA VAL A 100 4.58 8.51 -11.75
C VAL A 100 5.02 9.51 -12.81
N ASP A 101 6.32 9.71 -12.90
CA ASP A 101 6.91 10.40 -14.06
C ASP A 101 6.91 9.45 -15.27
N PHE A 102 5.98 9.66 -16.20
CA PHE A 102 5.87 8.89 -17.44
C PHE A 102 7.06 9.06 -18.38
N ARG A 103 7.92 10.06 -18.18
CA ARG A 103 9.16 10.22 -18.95
C ARG A 103 10.23 9.22 -18.48
N ASN A 104 10.16 8.80 -17.22
CA ASN A 104 11.08 7.83 -16.66
C ASN A 104 10.58 6.39 -16.95
N ARG A 105 11.26 5.73 -17.90
CA ARG A 105 10.96 4.34 -18.28
C ARG A 105 10.96 3.38 -17.09
N THR A 106 11.87 3.56 -16.14
CA THR A 106 11.96 2.72 -14.95
C THR A 106 10.69 2.83 -14.10
N SER A 107 10.20 4.05 -13.85
CA SER A 107 8.95 4.29 -13.11
C SER A 107 7.74 3.64 -13.79
N VAL A 108 7.68 3.72 -15.11
CA VAL A 108 6.62 3.08 -15.92
C VAL A 108 6.69 1.56 -15.83
N VAL A 109 7.90 0.98 -15.92
CA VAL A 109 8.09 -0.48 -15.80
C VAL A 109 7.70 -0.97 -14.41
N PHE A 110 8.11 -0.28 -13.34
CA PHE A 110 7.72 -0.65 -11.97
C PHE A 110 6.22 -0.53 -11.74
N LEU A 111 5.58 0.53 -12.25
CA LEU A 111 4.14 0.69 -12.20
C LEU A 111 3.43 -0.47 -12.90
N LEU A 112 3.86 -0.84 -14.11
CA LEU A 112 3.25 -1.94 -14.86
C LEU A 112 3.45 -3.28 -14.15
N ALA A 113 4.68 -3.56 -13.70
CA ALA A 113 5.01 -4.77 -12.96
C ALA A 113 4.16 -4.89 -11.68
N PHE A 114 3.98 -3.77 -10.95
CA PHE A 114 3.16 -3.73 -9.75
C PHE A 114 1.69 -4.01 -10.04
N ASN A 115 1.12 -3.42 -11.09
CA ASN A 115 -0.26 -3.69 -11.48
C ASN A 115 -0.46 -5.16 -11.87
N ILE A 116 0.48 -5.73 -12.64
CA ILE A 116 0.44 -7.16 -13.00
C ILE A 116 0.55 -8.03 -11.74
N ALA A 117 1.50 -7.74 -10.85
CA ALA A 117 1.69 -8.44 -9.59
C ALA A 117 0.42 -8.40 -8.72
N ALA A 118 -0.17 -7.22 -8.51
CA ALA A 118 -1.37 -7.03 -7.71
C ALA A 118 -2.61 -7.71 -8.32
N ALA A 119 -2.70 -7.81 -9.65
CA ALA A 119 -3.79 -8.51 -10.32
C ALA A 119 -3.62 -10.04 -10.30
N VAL A 120 -2.39 -10.54 -10.45
CA VAL A 120 -2.10 -11.98 -10.52
C VAL A 120 -2.04 -12.61 -9.13
N HIS A 121 -1.46 -11.92 -8.15
CA HIS A 121 -1.19 -12.47 -6.81
C HIS A 121 -2.43 -13.09 -6.17
N PRO A 122 -3.60 -12.43 -6.11
CA PRO A 122 -4.76 -12.98 -5.42
C PRO A 122 -5.28 -14.26 -6.08
N SER A 123 -5.23 -14.33 -7.41
CA SER A 123 -5.59 -15.54 -8.16
C SER A 123 -4.59 -16.68 -7.95
N LEU A 124 -3.29 -16.36 -7.98
CA LEU A 124 -2.22 -17.32 -7.73
C LEU A 124 -2.31 -17.89 -6.32
N TRP A 125 -2.38 -17.02 -5.31
CA TRP A 125 -2.44 -17.35 -3.89
C TRP A 125 -3.64 -18.26 -3.58
N TRP A 126 -4.81 -17.97 -4.14
CA TRP A 126 -5.99 -18.85 -4.03
C TRP A 126 -5.76 -20.23 -4.66
N ARG A 127 -5.16 -20.29 -5.85
CA ARG A 127 -4.97 -21.55 -6.59
C ARG A 127 -4.00 -22.50 -5.89
N ILE A 128 -3.03 -21.96 -5.14
CA ILE A 128 -2.06 -22.76 -4.38
C ILE A 128 -2.52 -23.06 -2.95
N GLY A 129 -3.79 -22.76 -2.62
CA GLY A 129 -4.39 -23.11 -1.33
C GLY A 129 -4.16 -22.10 -0.21
N GLN A 130 -3.90 -20.83 -0.54
CA GLN A 130 -3.72 -19.73 0.42
C GLN A 130 -2.62 -20.02 1.46
N PRO A 131 -1.38 -20.30 1.02
CA PRO A 131 -0.31 -20.68 1.92
C PRO A 131 -0.03 -19.56 2.94
N TYR A 132 0.19 -19.99 4.17
CA TYR A 132 0.70 -19.17 5.26
C TYR A 132 1.97 -19.79 5.80
N TYR A 133 3.11 -19.38 5.24
CA TYR A 133 4.40 -20.02 5.48
C TYR A 133 4.83 -19.86 6.95
N GLN A 134 5.12 -20.97 7.62
CA GLN A 134 5.57 -20.98 9.02
C GLN A 134 7.09 -20.79 9.14
N THR A 135 7.82 -21.29 8.16
CA THR A 135 9.28 -21.27 8.14
C THR A 135 9.82 -20.88 6.78
N GLY A 136 11.01 -20.29 6.73
CA GLY A 136 11.69 -20.00 5.47
C GLY A 136 11.86 -21.24 4.58
N GLY A 137 12.04 -22.43 5.18
CA GLY A 137 12.15 -23.70 4.45
C GLY A 137 10.91 -24.07 3.64
N GLU A 138 9.71 -23.71 4.11
CA GLU A 138 8.47 -23.95 3.38
C GLU A 138 8.41 -23.14 2.08
N ILE A 139 8.91 -21.91 2.06
CA ILE A 139 8.97 -21.08 0.85
C ILE A 139 9.81 -21.78 -0.24
N PHE A 140 10.93 -22.37 0.15
CA PHE A 140 11.84 -23.05 -0.78
C PHE A 140 11.39 -24.47 -1.14
N SER A 141 10.35 -25.01 -0.51
CA SER A 141 9.88 -26.37 -0.76
C SER A 141 9.30 -26.56 -2.16
N LYS A 142 8.72 -25.50 -2.76
CA LYS A 142 8.15 -25.54 -4.12
C LYS A 142 8.50 -24.26 -4.89
N PRO A 143 8.86 -24.36 -6.20
CA PRO A 143 9.13 -23.18 -7.02
C PRO A 143 7.97 -22.17 -7.07
N VAL A 144 6.73 -22.65 -7.01
CA VAL A 144 5.53 -21.78 -7.01
C VAL A 144 5.39 -20.96 -5.74
N TYR A 145 5.85 -21.46 -4.59
CA TYR A 145 5.84 -20.74 -3.32
C TYR A 145 6.90 -19.63 -3.31
N ILE A 146 8.08 -19.89 -3.89
CA ILE A 146 9.11 -18.86 -4.11
C ILE A 146 8.56 -17.73 -4.98
N LEU A 147 7.86 -18.07 -6.07
CA LEU A 147 7.26 -17.07 -6.97
C LEU A 147 6.22 -16.23 -6.23
N GLU A 148 5.29 -16.87 -5.53
CA GLU A 148 4.23 -16.17 -4.79
C GLU A 148 4.81 -15.26 -3.69
N TYR A 149 5.77 -15.77 -2.91
CA TYR A 149 6.44 -14.98 -1.87
C TYR A 149 7.24 -13.79 -2.45
N ARG A 150 7.86 -13.94 -3.62
CA ARG A 150 8.53 -12.82 -4.33
C ARG A 150 7.53 -11.76 -4.79
N ILE A 151 6.35 -12.16 -5.25
CA ILE A 151 5.29 -11.24 -5.63
C ILE A 151 4.79 -10.46 -4.41
N GLU A 152 4.59 -11.14 -3.28
CA GLU A 152 4.23 -10.51 -2.01
C GLU A 152 5.29 -9.50 -1.56
N LEU A 153 6.57 -9.89 -1.53
CA LEU A 153 7.69 -9.00 -1.19
C LEU A 153 7.71 -7.75 -2.07
N PHE A 154 7.49 -7.93 -3.38
CA PHE A 154 7.46 -6.83 -4.32
C PHE A 154 6.27 -5.88 -4.09
N ILE A 155 5.06 -6.41 -3.84
CA ILE A 155 3.87 -5.60 -3.57
C ILE A 155 4.06 -4.78 -2.29
N VAL A 156 4.43 -5.43 -1.18
CA VAL A 156 4.66 -4.77 0.12
C VAL A 156 5.77 -3.72 0.01
N GLY A 157 6.88 -4.08 -0.64
CA GLY A 157 8.02 -3.17 -0.85
C GLY A 157 7.64 -1.94 -1.68
N TYR A 158 6.87 -2.13 -2.76
CA TYR A 158 6.43 -1.02 -3.60
C TYR A 158 5.43 -0.11 -2.87
N LEU A 159 4.51 -0.66 -2.08
CA LEU A 159 3.60 0.14 -1.25
C LEU A 159 4.36 1.00 -0.23
N LEU A 160 5.37 0.44 0.46
CA LEU A 160 6.24 1.21 1.35
C LEU A 160 7.00 2.32 0.60
N TYR A 161 7.50 2.02 -0.59
CA TYR A 161 8.13 3.02 -1.46
C TYR A 161 7.17 4.18 -1.80
N LEU A 162 5.89 3.88 -2.03
CA LEU A 162 4.87 4.90 -2.31
C LEU A 162 4.58 5.80 -1.11
N VAL A 163 4.48 5.23 0.10
CA VAL A 163 4.35 6.02 1.34
C VAL A 163 5.49 7.01 1.47
N VAL A 164 6.73 6.54 1.32
CA VAL A 164 7.93 7.37 1.42
C VAL A 164 7.97 8.43 0.31
N SER A 165 7.60 8.05 -0.91
CA SER A 165 7.60 8.95 -2.06
C SER A 165 6.55 10.06 -1.91
N ALA A 166 5.35 9.74 -1.39
CA ALA A 166 4.31 10.72 -1.14
C ALA A 166 4.73 11.75 -0.09
N GLN A 167 5.35 11.27 1.00
CA GLN A 167 5.92 12.15 2.02
C GLN A 167 7.06 13.03 1.48
N LYS A 168 7.93 12.49 0.63
CA LYS A 168 9.00 13.26 -0.02
C LYS A 168 8.44 14.35 -0.93
N GLN A 169 7.42 14.04 -1.73
CA GLN A 169 6.79 15.04 -2.61
C GLN A 169 6.17 16.19 -1.81
N LEU A 170 5.47 15.90 -0.70
CA LEU A 170 4.93 16.93 0.19
C LEU A 170 6.01 17.74 0.92
N LYS A 171 7.20 17.18 1.16
CA LYS A 171 8.33 17.92 1.73
C LYS A 171 9.00 18.86 0.71
N LEU A 172 9.02 18.49 -0.57
CA LEU A 172 9.73 19.20 -1.64
C LEU A 172 8.86 20.25 -2.35
N ALA A 173 7.54 20.03 -2.41
CA ALA A 173 6.60 20.92 -3.09
C ALA A 173 6.30 22.29 -2.41
N PRO A 174 6.71 22.64 -1.17
CA PRO A 174 6.61 24.01 -0.66
C PRO A 174 7.41 25.06 -1.47
N HIS A 175 8.29 24.62 -2.37
CA HIS A 175 9.20 25.48 -3.14
C HIS A 175 8.84 25.63 -4.63
N LEU A 176 7.76 24.98 -5.09
CA LEU A 176 7.27 25.16 -6.46
C LEU A 176 6.25 26.30 -6.46
N VAL A 177 6.62 27.36 -7.18
CA VAL A 177 5.93 28.64 -7.39
C VAL A 177 4.40 28.53 -7.28
N PRO A 178 3.72 29.40 -6.52
CA PRO A 178 2.27 29.46 -6.50
C PRO A 178 1.77 29.60 -7.93
N ILE A 179 0.89 28.71 -8.38
CA ILE A 179 0.21 28.86 -9.67
C ILE A 179 -0.50 30.23 -9.60
N PRO A 180 -0.14 31.22 -10.43
CA PRO A 180 -0.82 32.50 -10.42
C PRO A 180 -2.31 32.24 -10.67
N PRO A 181 -3.23 32.99 -10.03
CA PRO A 181 -4.65 32.79 -10.22
C PRO A 181 -4.97 32.80 -11.72
N LEU A 182 -5.73 31.80 -12.18
CA LEU A 182 -6.04 31.58 -13.60
C LEU A 182 -6.84 32.72 -14.25
N ARG A 183 -7.24 33.74 -13.48
CA ARG A 183 -7.72 35.04 -13.94
C ARG A 183 -7.48 36.07 -12.82
N PRO A 184 -7.09 37.31 -13.14
CA PRO A 184 -7.31 38.42 -12.21
C PRO A 184 -8.82 38.48 -11.90
N GLU A 185 -9.19 38.63 -10.63
CA GLU A 185 -10.58 38.96 -10.31
C GLU A 185 -10.95 40.22 -11.10
N PRO A 186 -12.07 40.21 -11.85
CA PRO A 186 -12.53 41.43 -12.49
C PRO A 186 -12.75 42.47 -11.39
N ASN A 187 -12.05 43.61 -11.51
CA ASN A 187 -12.20 44.75 -10.62
C ASN A 187 -13.69 44.96 -10.32
N ARG A 188 -14.07 44.74 -9.06
CA ARG A 188 -15.33 45.27 -8.54
C ARG A 188 -15.14 46.79 -8.48
N MET A 189 -15.50 47.47 -9.56
CA MET A 189 -15.80 48.91 -9.55
C MET A 189 -17.11 49.12 -8.80
#